data_AF-A0A944U264-F1
#
_entry.id   AF-A0A944U264-F1
#
_cell.length_a   1.000
_cell.length_b   1.000
_cell.length_c   1.000
_cell.angle_alpha   90.00
_cell.angle_beta   90.00
_cell.angle_gamma   90.00
#
_symmetry.space_group_name_H-M   'P 1'
#
loop_
_entity.id
_entity.type
_entity.pdbx_description
1 polymer ?
#
loop_
_entity_poly.entity_id
_entity_poly.type
_entity_poly.pdbx_seq_one_letter_code
_entity_poly.pdbx_strand_id
1 'polypeptide(L)'
;MNRFTFFHSLAIVAAMLSFTGTLVFADPLTLIKNGQPQAEIIIAEKPPRMANLAAFELQRYLHKITKTRLPIVHEPTDGTPVQIYVGRSEHTDK
;
A
#
# COMPACT_ATOMS: atom_id res chain seq x y z
N MET A 1 -55.66 -18.17 13.88
CA MET A 1 -54.61 -18.37 12.85
C MET A 1 -53.84 -17.06 12.70
N ASN A 2 -52.52 -17.06 12.46
CA ASN A 2 -51.66 -15.88 12.09
C ASN A 2 -50.74 -15.25 13.16
N ARG A 3 -50.62 -15.81 14.38
CA ARG A 3 -49.60 -15.32 15.34
C ARG A 3 -48.23 -15.95 15.09
N PHE A 4 -48.22 -17.25 14.77
CA PHE A 4 -47.01 -18.04 14.54
C PHE A 4 -46.26 -17.71 13.24
N THR A 5 -46.96 -17.22 12.20
CA THR A 5 -46.35 -16.84 10.92
C THR A 5 -45.58 -15.52 11.00
N PHE A 6 -46.01 -14.60 11.88
CA PHE A 6 -45.33 -13.32 12.13
C PHE A 6 -43.98 -13.48 12.86
N PHE A 7 -43.88 -14.45 13.78
CA PHE A 7 -42.62 -14.74 14.48
C PHE A 7 -41.58 -15.39 13.56
N HIS A 8 -42.00 -16.20 12.59
CA HIS A 8 -41.11 -16.80 11.60
C HIS A 8 -40.59 -15.77 10.59
N SER A 9 -41.45 -14.84 10.13
CA SER A 9 -41.02 -13.78 9.21
C SER A 9 -40.05 -12.78 9.86
N LEU A 10 -40.23 -12.47 11.15
CA LEU A 10 -39.31 -11.60 11.89
C LEU A 10 -37.93 -12.23 12.10
N ALA A 11 -37.86 -13.55 12.33
CA ALA A 11 -36.61 -14.28 12.49
C ALA A 11 -35.78 -14.33 11.19
N ILE A 12 -36.44 -14.44 10.03
CA ILE A 12 -35.78 -14.46 8.72
C ILE A 12 -35.14 -13.09 8.41
N VAL A 13 -35.80 -11.98 8.77
CA VAL A 13 -35.26 -10.62 8.57
C VAL A 13 -34.05 -10.36 9.48
N ALA A 14 -34.08 -10.82 10.73
CA ALA A 14 -32.95 -10.70 11.65
C ALA A 14 -31.72 -11.53 11.19
N ALA A 15 -31.95 -12.71 10.60
CA ALA A 15 -30.89 -13.52 10.02
C ALA A 15 -30.27 -12.89 8.75
N MET A 16 -31.07 -12.21 7.91
CA MET A 16 -30.56 -11.50 6.73
C MET A 16 -29.73 -10.24 7.08
N LEU A 17 -30.05 -9.53 8.16
CA LEU A 17 -29.25 -8.38 8.61
C LEU A 17 -27.88 -8.79 9.17
N SER A 18 -27.77 -10.02 9.69
CA SER A 18 -26.56 -10.52 10.35
C SER A 18 -25.44 -10.95 9.38
N PHE A 19 -25.71 -10.98 8.06
CA PHE A 19 -24.75 -11.36 7.03
C PHE A 19 -24.19 -10.16 6.25
N THR A 20 -24.18 -8.96 6.85
CA THR A 20 -23.39 -7.83 6.31
C THR A 20 -21.97 -7.91 6.86
N GLY A 21 -21.22 -8.92 6.41
CA GLY A 21 -19.78 -8.96 6.61
C GLY A 21 -19.15 -7.75 5.91
N THR A 22 -18.59 -6.81 6.68
CA THR A 22 -17.81 -5.71 6.13
C THR A 22 -16.59 -6.30 5.44
N LEU A 23 -16.59 -6.33 4.11
CA LEU A 23 -15.40 -6.66 3.33
C LEU A 23 -14.40 -5.52 3.53
N VAL A 24 -13.43 -5.74 4.41
CA VAL A 24 -12.29 -4.83 4.57
C VAL A 24 -11.33 -5.13 3.43
N PHE A 25 -11.30 -4.25 2.43
CA PHE A 25 -10.24 -4.25 1.44
C PHE A 25 -9.09 -3.41 1.97
N ALA A 26 -7.86 -3.92 1.88
CA ALA A 26 -6.68 -3.10 2.14
C ALA A 26 -6.59 -2.00 1.08
N ASP A 27 -6.28 -0.78 1.49
CA ASP A 27 -6.03 0.30 0.55
C ASP A 27 -4.86 -0.08 -0.36
N PRO A 28 -4.99 0.14 -1.69
CA PRO A 28 -3.93 -0.22 -2.62
C PRO A 28 -2.68 0.64 -2.38
N LEU A 29 -1.52 0.00 -2.31
CA LEU A 29 -0.24 0.69 -2.27
C LEU A 29 0.03 1.36 -3.64
N THR A 30 -0.22 2.66 -3.71
CA THR A 30 -0.06 3.44 -4.94
C THR A 30 1.31 4.09 -4.99
N LEU A 31 2.21 3.57 -5.84
CA LEU A 31 3.56 4.15 -6.00
C LEU A 31 3.57 5.35 -6.95
N ILE A 32 2.70 5.32 -7.95
CA ILE A 32 2.62 6.33 -9.02
C ILE A 32 1.14 6.54 -9.35
N LYS A 33 0.70 7.80 -9.35
CA LYS A 33 -0.70 8.18 -9.63
C LYS A 33 -0.70 9.26 -10.70
N ASN A 34 -1.42 9.03 -11.80
CA ASN A 34 -1.55 10.01 -12.90
C ASN A 34 -0.19 10.50 -13.44
N GLY A 35 0.80 9.60 -13.54
CA GLY A 35 2.16 9.93 -13.99
C GLY A 35 3.00 10.72 -12.97
N GLN A 36 2.50 10.90 -11.74
CA GLN A 36 3.23 11.56 -10.66
C GLN A 36 3.75 10.52 -9.66
N PRO A 37 5.02 10.64 -9.22
CA PRO A 37 5.55 9.81 -8.14
C PRO A 37 4.74 10.07 -6.87
N GLN A 38 4.31 9.01 -6.21
CA GLN A 38 3.71 9.01 -4.87
C GLN A 38 4.61 8.28 -3.87
N ALA A 39 5.77 7.84 -4.34
CA ALA A 39 6.74 7.10 -3.59
C ALA A 39 8.15 7.62 -3.85
N GLU A 40 9.04 7.40 -2.90
CA GLU A 40 10.48 7.62 -3.03
C GLU A 40 11.25 6.36 -2.65
N ILE A 41 12.42 6.19 -3.24
CA ILE A 41 13.35 5.10 -2.91
C ILE A 41 14.43 5.67 -2.02
N ILE A 42 14.55 5.16 -0.80
CA ILE A 42 15.48 5.66 0.21
C ILE A 42 16.63 4.66 0.35
N ILE A 43 17.85 5.16 0.22
CA ILE A 43 19.09 4.40 0.44
C ILE A 43 20.02 5.19 1.34
N ALA A 44 20.84 4.52 2.16
CA ALA A 44 21.84 5.21 2.98
C ALA A 44 22.74 6.15 2.12
N GLU A 45 23.28 7.20 2.73
CA GLU A 45 24.21 8.14 2.07
C GLU A 45 25.44 7.42 1.48
N LYS A 46 25.93 6.37 2.16
CA LYS A 46 27.02 5.49 1.72
C LYS A 46 26.53 4.04 1.64
N PRO A 47 25.71 3.70 0.63
CA PRO A 47 25.08 2.40 0.58
C PRO A 47 26.07 1.33 0.11
N PRO A 48 25.95 0.07 0.57
CA PRO A 48 26.66 -1.05 -0.03
C PRO A 48 26.39 -1.12 -1.53
N ARG A 49 27.39 -1.54 -2.33
CA ARG A 49 27.29 -1.57 -3.80
C ARG A 49 26.02 -2.26 -4.32
N MET A 50 25.61 -3.35 -3.66
CA MET A 50 24.42 -4.11 -4.06
C MET A 50 23.11 -3.39 -3.70
N ALA A 51 23.05 -2.64 -2.60
CA ALA A 51 21.88 -1.83 -2.27
C ALA A 51 21.69 -0.69 -3.27
N ASN A 52 22.79 -0.04 -3.67
CA ASN A 52 22.75 0.99 -4.70
C ASN A 52 22.26 0.44 -6.05
N LEU A 53 22.81 -0.71 -6.47
CA LEU A 53 22.37 -1.39 -7.70
C LEU A 53 20.87 -1.74 -7.63
N ALA A 54 20.41 -2.32 -6.52
CA ALA A 54 19.02 -2.71 -6.35
C ALA A 54 18.07 -1.50 -6.43
N ALA A 55 18.42 -0.35 -5.83
CA ALA A 55 17.63 0.87 -5.92
C ALA A 55 17.51 1.38 -7.37
N PHE A 56 18.62 1.39 -8.12
CA PHE A 56 18.60 1.75 -9.54
C PHE A 56 17.80 0.78 -10.40
N GLU A 57 17.89 -0.52 -10.14
CA GLU A 57 17.10 -1.51 -10.88
C GLU A 57 15.61 -1.37 -10.59
N LEU A 58 15.24 -1.20 -9.32
CA LEU A 58 13.85 -0.94 -8.93
C LEU A 58 13.30 0.29 -9.65
N GLN A 59 14.01 1.43 -9.56
CA GLN A 59 13.63 2.66 -10.26
C GLN A 59 13.50 2.44 -11.78
N ARG A 60 14.46 1.74 -12.39
CA ARG A 60 14.47 1.45 -13.83
C ARG A 60 13.23 0.66 -14.24
N TYR A 61 12.87 -0.39 -13.50
CA TYR A 61 11.74 -1.23 -13.87
C TYR A 61 10.40 -0.53 -13.61
N LEU A 62 10.27 0.21 -12.51
CA LEU A 62 9.09 1.06 -12.28
C LEU A 62 8.93 2.10 -13.40
N HIS A 63 10.01 2.73 -13.83
CA HIS A 63 9.98 3.65 -14.96
C HIS A 63 9.61 2.98 -16.28
N LYS A 64 10.09 1.75 -16.55
CA LYS A 64 9.70 1.00 -17.75
C LYS A 64 8.20 0.75 -17.81
N ILE A 65 7.61 0.38 -16.68
CA ILE A 65 6.18 0.05 -16.52
C ILE A 65 5.31 1.30 -16.62
N THR A 66 5.69 2.38 -15.92
CA THR A 66 4.81 3.53 -15.66
C THR A 66 5.18 4.80 -16.42
N LYS A 67 6.34 4.80 -17.11
CA LYS A 67 6.96 5.97 -17.73
C LYS A 67 7.29 7.12 -16.76
N THR A 68 7.17 6.89 -15.46
CA THR A 68 7.48 7.87 -14.40
C THR A 68 8.71 7.41 -13.62
N ARG A 69 9.67 8.30 -13.37
CA ARG A 69 10.82 7.99 -12.51
C ARG A 69 10.47 8.35 -11.07
N LEU A 70 10.63 7.38 -10.17
CA LEU A 70 10.63 7.68 -8.74
C LEU A 70 11.96 8.32 -8.34
N PRO A 71 11.97 9.29 -7.40
CA PRO A 71 13.21 9.81 -6.85
C PRO A 71 13.95 8.73 -6.04
N ILE A 72 15.28 8.76 -6.10
CA ILE A 72 16.15 8.05 -5.16
C ILE A 72 16.75 9.11 -4.26
N VAL A 73 16.54 8.99 -2.94
CA VAL A 73 16.93 9.96 -1.92
C VAL A 73 17.68 9.26 -0.78
N HIS A 74 18.32 10.05 0.09
CA HIS A 74 19.06 9.53 1.24
C HIS A 74 18.31 9.69 2.57
N GLU A 75 17.39 10.65 2.61
CA GLU A 75 16.52 10.94 3.74
C GLU A 75 15.07 10.93 3.27
N PRO A 76 14.11 10.54 4.12
CA PRO A 76 12.70 10.64 3.80
C PRO A 76 12.31 12.10 3.58
N THR A 77 11.53 12.36 2.52
CA THR A 77 10.99 13.69 2.26
C THR A 77 9.64 13.84 2.96
N ASP A 78 9.48 14.94 3.70
CA ASP A 78 8.22 15.27 4.35
C ASP A 78 7.07 15.33 3.33
N GLY A 79 5.98 14.63 3.65
CA GLY A 79 4.79 14.58 2.80
C GLY A 79 4.84 13.58 1.65
N THR A 80 5.93 12.81 1.47
CA THR A 80 5.93 11.68 0.52
C THR A 80 5.08 10.52 1.06
N PRO A 81 4.02 10.09 0.36
CA PRO A 81 3.08 9.09 0.89
C PRO A 81 3.69 7.70 1.13
N VAL A 82 4.64 7.29 0.29
CA VAL A 82 5.23 5.94 0.33
C VAL A 82 6.75 6.01 0.32
N GLN A 83 7.37 5.33 1.28
CA GLN A 83 8.82 5.28 1.44
C GLN A 83 9.31 3.85 1.20
N ILE A 84 10.17 3.67 0.19
CA ILE A 84 10.73 2.36 -0.17
C ILE A 84 12.20 2.31 0.24
N TYR A 85 12.47 1.71 1.40
CA TYR A 85 13.83 1.55 1.90
C TYR A 85 14.53 0.36 1.21
N VAL A 86 15.71 0.61 0.65
CA VAL A 86 16.51 -0.42 -0.04
C VAL A 86 17.86 -0.59 0.63
N GLY A 87 18.06 -1.75 1.27
CA GLY A 87 19.25 -2.04 2.06
C GLY A 87 19.17 -1.45 3.47
N ARG A 88 20.27 -1.55 4.22
CA ARG A 88 20.38 -0.95 5.56
C ARG A 88 20.64 0.55 5.46
N SER A 89 20.01 1.29 6.36
CA SER A 89 20.14 2.73 6.58
C SER A 89 19.81 3.05 8.04
N GLU A 90 20.09 4.27 8.49
CA GLU A 90 19.73 4.73 9.84
C GLU A 90 18.23 4.56 10.14
N HIS A 91 17.38 4.65 9.11
CA HIS A 91 15.92 4.50 9.21
C HIS A 91 15.44 3.04 9.32
N THR A 92 16.29 2.07 9.06
CA THR A 92 15.93 0.63 9.08
C THR A 92 16.48 -0.11 10.29
N ASP A 93 17.50 0.45 10.94
CA ASP A 93 18.12 -0.14 12.13
C ASP A 93 17.27 0.27 13.37
N LYS A 94 16.82 -0.72 14.15
CA LYS A 94 15.96 -0.54 15.35
C LYS A 94 16.73 -0.79 16.64
#